data_AF-A0A7K1D124-F1
#
_entry.id   AF-A0A7K1D124-F1
#
_cell.length_a   1.000
_cell.length_b   1.000
_cell.length_c   1.000
_cell.angle_alpha   90.00
_cell.angle_beta   90.00
_cell.angle_gamma   90.00
#
_symmetry.space_group_name_H-M   'P 1'
#
loop_
_entity.id
_entity.type
_entity.pdbx_description
1 polymer ?
#
loop_
_entity_poly.entity_id
_entity_poly.type
_entity_poly.pdbx_seq_one_letter_code
_entity_poly.pdbx_strand_id
1 'polypeptide(L)' 'MDIKAGSRLACPECSVELVVVRPPNSPVALTCGGVEVVDAAADRPGGGHADASGDGTLVGKRYADEDSGIEVLCAKPGP' A
#
# COMPACT_ATOMS: atom_id res chain seq x y z
N MET A 1 -1.68 11.71 -4.43
CA MET A 1 -1.36 11.13 -5.76
C MET A 1 -2.64 10.74 -6.48
N ASP A 2 -2.69 10.73 -7.82
CA ASP A 2 -3.86 10.22 -8.56
C ASP A 2 -3.78 8.68 -8.66
N ILE A 3 -4.59 7.98 -7.87
CA ILE A 3 -4.55 6.51 -7.73
C ILE A 3 -5.44 5.90 -8.80
N LYS A 4 -4.86 5.13 -9.73
CA LYS A 4 -5.58 4.49 -10.85
C LYS A 4 -5.55 2.98 -10.72
N ALA A 5 -6.52 2.32 -11.35
CA ALA A 5 -6.47 0.86 -11.52
C ALA A 5 -5.16 0.45 -12.20
N GLY A 6 -4.50 -0.58 -11.66
CA GLY A 6 -3.21 -1.08 -12.12
C GLY A 6 -1.98 -0.31 -11.62
N SER A 7 -2.16 0.82 -10.91
CA SER A 7 -1.04 1.51 -10.26
C SER A 7 -0.30 0.58 -9.31
N ARG A 8 1.03 0.65 -9.34
CA ARG A 8 1.91 -0.09 -8.42
C ARG A 8 2.41 0.88 -7.37
N LEU A 9 2.10 0.59 -6.12
CA LEU A 9 2.45 1.42 -4.97
C LEU A 9 3.37 0.62 -4.04
N ALA A 10 4.27 1.29 -3.35
CA ALA A 10 5.18 0.66 -2.41
C ALA A 10 5.25 1.48 -1.12
N CYS A 11 5.46 0.78 -0.01
CA CYS A 11 5.85 1.45 1.22
C CYS A 11 7.29 1.95 1.07
N PRO A 12 7.59 3.22 1.41
CA PRO A 12 8.96 3.73 1.37
C PRO A 12 9.84 3.18 2.49
N GLU A 13 9.24 2.72 3.60
CA GLU A 13 9.97 2.27 4.79
C GLU A 13 10.09 0.75 4.91
N CYS A 14 9.14 -0.03 4.37
CA CYS A 14 9.16 -1.50 4.45
C CYS A 14 9.05 -2.17 3.07
N SER A 15 8.99 -3.50 3.04
CA SER A 15 8.98 -4.28 1.80
C SER A 15 7.63 -4.39 1.09
N VAL A 16 6.56 -3.81 1.65
CA VAL A 16 5.20 -3.93 1.10
C VAL A 16 5.11 -3.30 -0.28
N GLU A 17 4.60 -4.07 -1.23
CA GLU A 17 4.19 -3.59 -2.56
C GLU A 17 2.74 -3.97 -2.82
N LEU A 18 1.99 -3.00 -3.34
CA LEU A 18 0.55 -3.07 -3.58
C LEU A 18 0.26 -2.79 -5.05
N VAL A 19 -0.74 -3.48 -5.59
CA VAL A 19 -1.34 -3.18 -6.90
C VAL A 19 -2.76 -2.73 -6.69
N VAL A 20 -3.10 -1.56 -7.23
CA VAL A 20 -4.47 -1.04 -7.16
C VAL A 20 -5.36 -1.87 -8.07
N VAL A 21 -6.35 -2.54 -7.49
CA VAL A 21 -7.37 -3.30 -8.21
C VAL A 21 -8.56 -2.40 -8.53
N ARG A 22 -8.99 -1.59 -7.56
CA ARG A 22 -10.04 -0.60 -7.73
C ARG A 22 -9.57 0.76 -7.16
N PRO A 23 -9.62 1.84 -7.96
CA PRO A 23 -9.27 3.16 -7.46
C PRO A 23 -10.32 3.65 -6.46
N PRO A 24 -9.96 4.58 -5.57
CA PRO A 24 -10.89 5.17 -4.62
C PRO A 24 -11.93 6.06 -5.34
N ASN A 25 -13.11 6.23 -4.73
CA ASN A 25 -14.19 7.08 -5.24
C ASN A 25 -13.88 8.59 -5.14
N SER A 26 -12.92 8.95 -4.31
CA SER A 26 -12.43 10.33 -4.11
C SER A 26 -10.93 10.31 -3.77
N PRO A 27 -10.22 11.45 -3.87
CA PRO A 27 -8.80 11.51 -3.50
C PRO A 27 -8.58 11.09 -2.05
N VAL A 28 -7.68 10.12 -1.83
CA VAL A 28 -7.29 9.65 -0.49
C VAL A 28 -5.77 9.53 -0.39
N ALA A 29 -5.27 9.55 0.84
CA ALA A 29 -3.90 9.17 1.15
C ALA A 29 -3.89 7.70 1.61
N LEU A 30 -3.31 6.81 0.79
CA LEU A 30 -3.13 5.42 1.16
C LEU A 30 -1.84 5.29 1.97
N THR A 31 -1.93 4.71 3.18
CA THR A 31 -0.77 4.56 4.07
C THR A 31 -0.47 3.11 4.38
N CYS A 32 0.81 2.78 4.54
CA CYS A 32 1.29 1.51 5.10
C CYS A 32 1.98 1.81 6.43
N GLY A 33 1.42 1.33 7.55
CA GLY A 33 1.96 1.60 8.89
C GLY A 33 2.04 3.09 9.24
N GLY A 34 1.08 3.90 8.77
CA GLY A 34 1.05 5.36 8.98
C GLY A 34 1.86 6.20 7.99
N VAL A 35 2.59 5.56 7.08
CA VAL A 35 3.44 6.23 6.08
C VAL A 35 2.75 6.19 4.71
N GLU A 36 2.65 7.33 4.03
CA GLU A 36 2.04 7.40 2.70
C GLU A 36 2.82 6.54 1.70
N VAL A 37 2.10 5.70 0.97
CA VAL A 37 2.73 4.86 -0.07
C VAL A 37 3.12 5.72 -1.26
N VAL A 38 4.21 5.33 -1.92
CA VAL A 38 4.76 6.02 -3.09
C VAL A 38 4.62 5.15 -4.34
N ASP A 39 4.89 5.71 -5.52
CA ASP A 39 5.03 4.90 -6.73
C ASP A 39 6.09 3.81 -6.50
N ALA A 40 5.82 2.58 -6.95
CA ALA A 40 6.76 1.47 -6.77
C ALA A 40 8.11 1.67 -7.46
N ALA A 41 8.20 2.58 -8.44
CA ALA A 41 9.45 2.97 -9.09
C ALA A 41 10.18 4.13 -8.40
N ALA A 42 9.60 4.73 -7.35
CA ALA A 42 10.24 5.79 -6.59
C ALA A 42 11.40 5.26 -5.73
N ASP A 43 12.27 6.18 -5.30
CA ASP A 43 13.33 5.85 -4.35
C ASP A 43 12.74 5.46 -2.98
N ARG A 44 13.29 4.40 -2.39
CA ARG A 44 12.78 3.80 -1.15
C ARG A 44 13.93 3.69 -0.16
N PRO A 45 14.03 4.63 0.80
CA PRO A 45 15.12 4.63 1.77
C PRO A 45 15.10 3.40 2.68
N GLY A 46 13.95 2.74 2.84
CA GLY A 46 13.78 1.66 3.81
C GLY A 46 13.82 2.19 5.25
N GLY A 47 13.96 1.28 6.22
CA GLY A 47 14.06 1.64 7.65
C GLY A 47 13.20 0.76 8.54
N GLY A 48 12.16 0.12 7.99
CA GLY A 48 11.16 -0.65 8.71
C GLY A 48 10.28 0.24 9.60
N HIS A 49 9.09 -0.25 9.93
CA HIS A 49 8.25 0.43 10.92
C HIS A 49 8.78 0.09 12.32
N ALA A 50 9.12 1.11 13.12
CA ALA A 50 9.65 0.93 14.47
C ALA A 50 8.71 0.13 15.39
N ASP A 51 7.39 0.18 15.12
CA ASP A 51 6.33 -0.41 15.93
C ASP A 51 5.48 -1.46 15.17
N ALA A 52 6.04 -2.10 14.13
CA ALA A 52 5.33 -3.15 13.39
C ALA A 52 4.83 -4.26 14.34
N SER A 53 3.51 -4.40 14.44
CA SER A 53 2.83 -5.35 15.33
C SER A 53 1.71 -6.06 14.55
N GLY A 54 1.59 -7.37 14.72
CA GLY A 54 0.57 -8.20 14.05
C GLY A 54 1.13 -9.10 12.96
N ASP A 55 0.25 -9.61 12.09
CA ASP A 55 0.60 -10.59 11.05
C ASP A 55 1.21 -9.96 9.77
N GLY A 56 1.36 -8.64 9.75
CA GLY A 56 1.87 -7.87 8.61
C GLY A 56 0.93 -7.87 7.40
N THR A 57 1.48 -7.53 6.23
CA THR A 57 0.73 -7.52 4.97
C THR A 57 0.94 -8.83 4.21
N LEU A 58 -0.16 -9.55 3.97
CA LEU A 58 -0.17 -10.88 3.38
C LEU A 58 -0.19 -10.82 1.84
N VAL A 59 0.83 -11.42 1.22
CA VAL A 59 0.91 -11.55 -0.23
C VAL A 59 -0.29 -12.31 -0.80
N GLY A 60 -0.81 -11.84 -1.93
CA GLY A 60 -1.98 -12.43 -2.60
C GLY A 60 -3.33 -12.04 -1.98
N LYS A 61 -3.34 -11.45 -0.77
CA LYS A 61 -4.58 -10.96 -0.16
C LYS A 61 -5.02 -9.64 -0.80
N ARG A 62 -6.34 -9.51 -1.01
CA ARG A 62 -7.01 -8.27 -1.40
C ARG A 62 -7.48 -7.56 -0.14
N TYR A 63 -7.12 -6.29 -0.02
CA TYR A 63 -7.52 -5.39 1.04
C TYR A 63 -8.47 -4.36 0.43
N ALA A 64 -9.63 -4.20 1.03
CA ALA A 64 -10.68 -3.30 0.56
C ALA A 64 -11.07 -2.37 1.70
N ASP A 65 -11.34 -1.12 1.37
CA ASP A 65 -11.98 -0.17 2.25
C ASP A 65 -13.30 0.26 1.61
N GLU A 66 -14.42 0.05 2.33
CA GLU A 66 -15.75 0.29 1.80
C GLU A 66 -16.07 1.79 1.70
N ASP A 67 -15.59 2.59 2.66
CA ASP A 67 -15.84 4.03 2.73
C ASP A 67 -15.16 4.77 1.58
N SER A 68 -13.89 4.49 1.32
CA SER A 68 -13.16 5.07 0.19
C SER A 68 -13.45 4.36 -1.14
N GLY A 69 -13.94 3.12 -1.09
CA GLY A 69 -14.14 2.24 -2.25
C GLY A 69 -12.84 1.70 -2.87
N ILE A 70 -11.68 1.89 -2.22
CA ILE A 70 -10.40 1.42 -2.76
C ILE A 70 -10.25 -0.07 -2.55
N GLU A 71 -9.58 -0.73 -3.49
CA GLU A 71 -9.20 -2.12 -3.34
C GLU A 71 -7.77 -2.32 -3.86
N VAL A 72 -6.93 -2.96 -3.06
CA VAL A 72 -5.53 -3.23 -3.38
C VAL A 72 -5.18 -4.71 -3.17
N LEU A 73 -4.33 -5.24 -4.04
CA LEU A 73 -3.73 -6.55 -3.92
C LEU A 73 -2.31 -6.40 -3.37
N CYS A 74 -1.96 -7.14 -2.32
CA CYS A 74 -0.58 -7.23 -1.89
C CYS A 74 0.24 -8.10 -2.85
N ALA A 75 1.20 -7.49 -3.55
CA ALA A 75 2.10 -8.16 -4.48
C ALA A 75 3.41 -8.60 -3.81
N LYS A 76 3.86 -7.88 -2.77
CA LYS A 76 5.02 -8.25 -1.95
C LYS A 76 4.68 -8.04 -0.47
N PRO A 77 4.90 -9.05 0.38
CA PRO A 77 4.56 -8.95 1.80
C PRO A 77 5.55 -8.05 2.54
N GLY A 78 5.16 -7.63 3.73
CA GLY A 78 6.02 -6.91 4.66
C GLY A 78 5.52 -7.03 6.10
N PRO A 79 6.34 -6.56 7.05
CA PRO A 79 6.04 -6.62 8.48
C PRO A 79 4.80 -5.81 8.86
#